data_AF-A0A7V6I1X3-F1
#
_entry.id   AF-A0A7V6I1X3-F1
#
_cell.length_a   1.000
_cell.length_b   1.000
_cell.length_c   1.000
_cell.angle_alpha   90.00
_cell.angle_beta   90.00
_cell.angle_gamma   90.00
#
_symmetry.space_group_name_H-M   'P 1'
#
loop_
_entity.id
_entity.type
_entity.pdbx_description
1 polymer ?
#
loop_
_entity_poly.entity_id
_entity_poly.type
_entity_poly.pdbx_seq_one_letter_code
_entity_poly.pdbx_strand_id
1 'polypeptide(L)'
;LNQELYDMVYGADVIKSKEEFEEKIKEEIASNLKRETDYKLLIDLKEYVTSKTEMTFPEDFLKKWLMKVNENLTREQLDEDFDSFIQDLKWQLIRNKVATENNMTVTEEELQNEAEAITRYQFQQYGYYYATDEQISGFAKQTLSNQEEAKRIAAKILDNKVLLHMKDVVKVDEKEISSEEFNKLFE
;
A
#
# COMPACT_ATOMS: atom_id res chain seq x y z
N LEU A 1 -31.13 5.34 -20.43
CA LEU A 1 -31.07 4.99 -19.00
C LEU A 1 -32.47 4.53 -18.60
N ASN A 2 -32.63 3.25 -18.28
CA ASN A 2 -33.91 2.61 -17.95
C ASN A 2 -33.73 1.69 -16.73
N GLN A 3 -34.84 1.23 -16.14
CA GLN A 3 -34.83 0.38 -14.95
C GLN A 3 -34.04 -0.92 -15.16
N GLU A 4 -34.12 -1.53 -16.34
CA GLU A 4 -33.39 -2.75 -16.68
C GLU A 4 -31.86 -2.60 -16.55
N LEU A 5 -31.31 -1.45 -16.98
CA LEU A 5 -29.89 -1.15 -16.80
C LEU A 5 -29.54 -0.95 -15.32
N TYR A 6 -30.40 -0.30 -14.55
CA TYR A 6 -30.17 -0.07 -13.12
C TYR A 6 -30.13 -1.38 -12.34
N ASP A 7 -31.11 -2.25 -12.60
CA ASP A 7 -31.22 -3.57 -11.98
C ASP A 7 -30.04 -4.47 -12.37
N MET A 8 -29.52 -4.34 -13.59
CA MET A 8 -28.35 -5.09 -14.05
C MET A 8 -27.05 -4.66 -13.33
N VAL A 9 -26.87 -3.37 -13.06
CA VAL A 9 -25.64 -2.83 -12.45
C VAL A 9 -25.67 -2.96 -10.93
N TYR A 10 -26.80 -2.63 -10.30
CA TYR A 10 -26.91 -2.51 -8.84
C TYR A 10 -27.81 -3.56 -8.19
N GLY A 11 -28.53 -4.37 -8.97
CA GLY A 11 -29.51 -5.33 -8.48
C GLY A 11 -30.93 -4.77 -8.47
N ALA A 12 -31.90 -5.68 -8.52
CA ALA A 12 -33.32 -5.34 -8.56
C ALA A 12 -33.75 -4.52 -7.33
N ASP A 13 -34.60 -3.51 -7.58
CA ASP A 13 -35.21 -2.62 -6.56
C ASP A 13 -34.22 -1.72 -5.78
N VAL A 14 -32.95 -1.66 -6.17
CA VAL A 14 -31.93 -0.84 -5.50
C VAL A 14 -31.96 0.62 -5.95
N ILE A 15 -32.12 0.86 -7.26
CA ILE A 15 -32.14 2.21 -7.86
C ILE A 15 -33.45 2.37 -8.62
N LYS A 16 -34.23 3.41 -8.31
CA LYS A 16 -35.61 3.57 -8.81
C LYS A 16 -35.76 4.71 -9.80
N SER A 17 -34.72 5.52 -9.97
CA SER A 17 -34.77 6.71 -10.82
C SER A 17 -33.41 6.97 -11.50
N LYS A 18 -33.44 7.81 -12.53
CA LYS A 18 -32.23 8.27 -13.21
C LYS A 18 -31.36 9.08 -12.25
N GLU A 19 -31.99 9.88 -11.41
CA GLU A 19 -31.35 10.74 -10.43
C GLU A 19 -30.60 9.90 -9.38
N GLU A 20 -31.22 8.84 -8.86
CA GLU A 20 -30.57 7.89 -7.95
C GLU A 20 -29.40 7.16 -8.61
N PHE A 21 -29.54 6.76 -9.88
CA PHE A 21 -28.47 6.10 -10.63
C PHE A 21 -27.26 7.02 -10.83
N GLU A 22 -27.50 8.27 -11.24
CA GLU A 22 -26.45 9.27 -11.44
C GLU A 22 -25.74 9.62 -10.13
N GLU A 23 -26.48 9.73 -9.03
CA GLU A 23 -25.90 9.98 -7.71
C GLU A 23 -25.04 8.80 -7.25
N LYS A 24 -25.50 7.56 -7.44
CA LYS A 24 -24.73 6.36 -7.10
C LYS A 24 -23.40 6.31 -7.85
N ILE A 25 -23.41 6.60 -9.15
CA ILE A 25 -22.19 6.66 -9.96
C ILE A 25 -21.25 7.77 -9.45
N LYS A 26 -21.77 8.96 -9.11
CA LYS A 26 -20.95 10.05 -8.57
C LYS A 26 -20.30 9.67 -7.25
N GLU A 27 -21.04 9.04 -6.34
CA GLU A 27 -20.50 8.53 -5.07
C GLU A 27 -19.35 7.55 -5.31
N GLU A 28 -19.51 6.63 -6.27
CA GLU A 28 -18.48 5.65 -6.61
C GLU A 28 -17.25 6.28 -7.24
N ILE A 29 -17.42 7.22 -8.17
CA ILE A 29 -16.33 7.99 -8.77
C ILE A 29 -15.60 8.77 -7.69
N ALA A 30 -16.32 9.49 -6.82
CA ALA A 30 -15.72 10.27 -5.74
C ALA A 30 -14.97 9.37 -4.74
N SER A 31 -15.52 8.20 -4.42
CA SER A 31 -14.87 7.21 -3.55
C SER A 31 -13.57 6.68 -4.16
N ASN A 32 -13.58 6.37 -5.47
CA ASN A 32 -12.38 5.95 -6.20
C ASN A 32 -11.31 7.06 -6.21
N LEU A 33 -11.67 8.27 -6.64
CA LEU A 33 -10.76 9.41 -6.70
C LEU A 33 -10.18 9.75 -5.32
N LYS A 34 -10.97 9.64 -4.26
CA LYS A 34 -10.49 9.83 -2.89
C LYS A 34 -9.42 8.80 -2.53
N ARG A 35 -9.66 7.51 -2.82
CA ARG A 35 -8.67 6.45 -2.56
C ARG A 35 -7.36 6.70 -3.31
N GLU A 36 -7.46 7.06 -4.58
CA GLU A 36 -6.28 7.35 -5.41
C GLU A 36 -5.50 8.55 -4.89
N THR A 37 -6.21 9.64 -4.56
CA THR A 37 -5.59 10.87 -4.02
C THR A 37 -4.94 10.61 -2.67
N ASP A 38 -5.62 9.87 -1.78
CA ASP A 38 -5.06 9.47 -0.49
C ASP A 38 -3.80 8.63 -0.69
N TYR A 39 -3.82 7.66 -1.60
CA TYR A 39 -2.66 6.82 -1.92
C TYR A 39 -1.47 7.66 -2.41
N LYS A 40 -1.71 8.59 -3.35
CA LYS A 40 -0.66 9.49 -3.83
C LYS A 40 -0.06 10.33 -2.72
N LEU A 41 -0.91 10.90 -1.87
CA LEU A 41 -0.45 11.69 -0.73
C LEU A 41 0.45 10.87 0.22
N LEU A 42 0.16 9.59 0.44
CA LEU A 42 1.02 8.73 1.27
C LEU A 42 2.38 8.47 0.61
N ILE A 43 2.44 8.32 -0.72
CA ILE A 43 3.71 8.21 -1.47
C ILE A 43 4.52 9.50 -1.30
N ASP A 44 3.89 10.64 -1.54
CA ASP A 44 4.56 11.95 -1.45
C ASP A 44 5.05 12.25 -0.05
N LEU A 45 4.26 11.86 0.97
CA LEU A 45 4.65 11.99 2.36
C LEU A 45 5.87 11.13 2.69
N LYS A 46 5.90 9.87 2.22
CA LYS A 46 7.06 8.99 2.38
C LYS A 46 8.31 9.62 1.77
N GLU A 47 8.21 10.10 0.54
CA GLU A 47 9.33 10.73 -0.17
C GLU A 47 9.78 12.03 0.51
N TYR A 48 8.83 12.87 0.91
CA TYR A 48 9.09 14.12 1.61
C TYR A 48 9.83 13.90 2.93
N VAL A 49 9.34 12.99 3.80
CA VAL A 49 9.98 12.72 5.10
C VAL A 49 11.35 12.09 4.89
N THR A 50 11.48 11.19 3.92
CA THR A 50 12.75 10.55 3.58
C THR A 50 13.77 11.56 3.08
N SER A 51 13.39 12.46 2.17
CA SER A 51 14.29 13.50 1.65
C SER A 51 14.67 14.56 2.68
N LYS A 52 13.76 14.91 3.60
CA LYS A 52 14.03 15.89 4.67
C LYS A 52 14.89 15.37 5.82
N THR A 53 14.99 14.06 5.98
CA THR A 53 15.76 13.46 7.07
C THR A 53 17.18 13.18 6.60
N GLU A 54 18.16 14.00 6.98
CA GLU A 54 19.56 13.72 6.64
C GLU A 54 20.09 12.51 7.43
N MET A 55 20.68 11.53 6.74
CA MET A 55 21.29 10.35 7.34
C MET A 55 22.57 9.99 6.61
N THR A 56 23.61 9.61 7.37
CA THR A 56 24.87 9.14 6.82
C THR A 56 25.01 7.63 7.04
N PHE A 57 25.36 6.90 6.00
CA PHE A 57 25.55 5.45 6.04
C PHE A 57 27.00 5.05 5.77
N PRO A 58 27.51 3.98 6.41
CA PRO A 58 28.84 3.45 6.10
C PRO A 58 28.77 2.61 4.81
N GLU A 59 28.71 3.26 3.66
CA GLU A 59 28.40 2.61 2.37
C GLU A 59 29.36 1.47 2.03
N ASP A 60 30.68 1.68 2.21
CA ASP A 60 31.69 0.63 1.96
C ASP A 60 31.45 -0.63 2.77
N PHE A 61 30.99 -0.48 4.02
CA PHE A 61 30.66 -1.62 4.86
C PHE A 61 29.39 -2.30 4.36
N LEU A 62 28.34 -1.54 4.04
CA LEU A 62 27.07 -2.06 3.56
C LEU A 62 27.24 -2.81 2.25
N LYS A 63 27.99 -2.27 1.28
CA LYS A 63 28.31 -2.94 0.02
C LYS A 63 29.02 -4.27 0.25
N LYS A 64 30.07 -4.29 1.08
CA LYS A 64 30.80 -5.52 1.43
C LYS A 64 29.92 -6.53 2.16
N TRP A 65 29.03 -6.06 3.03
CA TRP A 65 28.11 -6.90 3.77
C TRP A 65 27.09 -7.55 2.84
N LEU A 66 26.47 -6.78 1.92
CA LEU A 66 25.52 -7.27 0.92
C LEU A 66 26.13 -8.36 0.03
N MET A 67 27.33 -8.13 -0.49
CA MET A 67 28.08 -9.14 -1.27
C MET A 67 28.36 -10.42 -0.48
N LYS A 68 28.48 -10.33 0.85
CA LYS A 68 28.78 -11.48 1.71
C LYS A 68 27.52 -12.28 2.07
N VAL A 69 26.38 -11.62 2.25
CA VAL A 69 25.12 -12.29 2.61
C VAL A 69 24.34 -12.78 1.40
N ASN A 70 24.61 -12.24 0.21
CA ASN A 70 24.01 -12.67 -1.04
C ASN A 70 25.09 -13.17 -2.01
N GLU A 71 25.34 -14.49 -1.99
CA GLU A 71 26.38 -15.14 -2.81
C GLU A 71 26.13 -15.02 -4.33
N ASN A 72 24.91 -14.68 -4.74
CA ASN A 72 24.53 -14.53 -6.15
C ASN A 72 24.57 -13.08 -6.65
N LEU A 73 24.81 -12.10 -5.77
CA LEU A 73 24.83 -10.69 -6.13
C LEU A 73 26.14 -10.35 -6.86
N THR A 74 26.05 -9.83 -8.08
CA THR A 74 27.23 -9.31 -8.77
C THR A 74 27.55 -7.89 -8.34
N ARG A 75 28.78 -7.44 -8.61
CA ARG A 75 29.19 -6.08 -8.27
C ARG A 75 28.44 -5.03 -9.09
N GLU A 76 28.18 -5.34 -10.35
CA GLU A 76 27.42 -4.48 -11.26
C GLU A 76 25.98 -4.31 -10.76
N GLN A 77 25.31 -5.41 -10.40
CA GLN A 77 23.96 -5.36 -9.81
C GLN A 77 23.94 -4.58 -8.50
N LEU A 78 24.93 -4.81 -7.64
CA LEU A 78 25.03 -4.07 -6.39
C LEU A 78 25.16 -2.57 -6.65
N ASP A 79 26.04 -2.13 -7.56
CA ASP A 79 26.23 -0.71 -7.82
C ASP A 79 24.99 -0.06 -8.47
N GLU A 80 24.21 -0.81 -9.26
CA GLU A 80 22.91 -0.34 -9.81
C GLU A 80 21.83 -0.22 -8.72
N ASP A 81 21.72 -1.20 -7.82
CA ASP A 81 20.63 -1.28 -6.84
C ASP A 81 20.95 -0.59 -5.50
N PHE A 82 22.21 -0.21 -5.25
CA PHE A 82 22.65 0.26 -3.94
C PHE A 82 21.94 1.55 -3.49
N ASP A 83 21.70 2.48 -4.41
CA ASP A 83 21.02 3.73 -4.09
C ASP A 83 19.58 3.47 -3.64
N SER A 84 18.88 2.56 -4.33
CA SER A 84 17.54 2.11 -3.94
C SER A 84 17.54 1.44 -2.56
N PHE A 85 18.52 0.54 -2.33
CA PHE A 85 18.71 -0.08 -1.03
C PHE A 85 18.91 0.95 0.10
N ILE A 86 19.70 2.00 -0.13
CA ILE A 86 19.90 3.07 0.86
C ILE A 86 18.60 3.83 1.12
N GLN A 87 17.80 4.14 0.11
CA GLN A 87 16.50 4.79 0.31
C GLN A 87 15.54 3.91 1.12
N ASP A 88 15.49 2.61 0.82
CA ASP A 88 14.65 1.66 1.57
C ASP A 88 15.13 1.50 3.01
N LEU A 89 16.45 1.40 3.24
CA LEU A 89 17.03 1.34 4.57
C LEU A 89 16.71 2.61 5.37
N LYS A 90 16.83 3.78 4.74
CA LYS A 90 16.50 5.07 5.34
C LYS A 90 15.04 5.13 5.75
N TRP A 91 14.13 4.77 4.83
CA TRP A 91 12.70 4.69 5.15
C TRP A 91 12.40 3.72 6.28
N GLN A 92 13.00 2.51 6.25
CA GLN A 92 12.85 1.53 7.32
C GLN A 92 13.25 2.09 8.69
N LEU A 93 14.37 2.83 8.77
CA LEU A 93 14.81 3.44 10.02
C LEU A 93 13.84 4.53 10.51
N ILE A 94 13.36 5.39 9.60
CA ILE A 94 12.36 6.41 9.90
C ILE A 94 11.07 5.75 10.43
N ARG A 95 10.54 4.78 9.69
CA ARG A 95 9.34 4.03 10.07
C ARG A 95 9.50 3.43 11.46
N ASN A 96 10.60 2.70 11.69
CA ASN A 96 10.82 2.02 12.97
C ASN A 96 10.94 3.01 14.13
N LYS A 97 11.58 4.17 13.91
CA LYS A 97 11.70 5.23 14.91
C LYS A 97 10.32 5.79 15.30
N VAL A 98 9.51 6.18 14.31
CA VAL A 98 8.18 6.73 14.55
C VAL A 98 7.24 5.71 15.18
N ALA A 99 7.27 4.47 14.70
CA ALA A 99 6.50 3.38 15.30
C ALA A 99 6.86 3.18 16.77
N THR A 100 8.15 3.16 17.10
CA THR A 100 8.62 2.97 18.49
C THR A 100 8.21 4.14 19.38
N GLU A 101 8.38 5.38 18.93
CA GLU A 101 8.02 6.58 19.72
C GLU A 101 6.52 6.69 19.99
N ASN A 102 5.69 6.14 19.10
CA ASN A 102 4.24 6.15 19.21
C ASN A 102 3.66 4.82 19.69
N ASN A 103 4.50 3.89 20.16
CA ASN A 103 4.10 2.55 20.65
C ASN A 103 3.22 1.78 19.65
N MET A 104 3.49 1.95 18.35
CA MET A 104 2.77 1.26 17.30
C MET A 104 3.24 -0.19 17.22
N THR A 105 2.30 -1.11 17.34
CA THR A 105 2.52 -2.54 17.16
C THR A 105 1.59 -3.08 16.09
N VAL A 106 1.98 -4.22 15.51
CA VAL A 106 1.12 -4.97 14.59
C VAL A 106 0.44 -6.08 15.39
N THR A 107 -0.88 -6.15 15.33
CA THR A 107 -1.64 -7.20 16.01
C THR A 107 -1.76 -8.45 15.13
N GLU A 108 -2.09 -9.59 15.75
CA GLU A 108 -2.37 -10.84 15.02
C GLU A 108 -3.59 -10.69 14.09
N GLU A 109 -4.60 -9.94 14.52
CA GLU A 109 -5.77 -9.62 13.71
C GLU A 109 -5.40 -8.80 12.48
N GLU A 110 -4.56 -7.77 12.64
CA GLU A 110 -4.08 -6.96 11.52
C GLU A 110 -3.28 -7.81 10.52
N LEU A 111 -2.43 -8.72 11.01
CA LEU A 111 -1.70 -9.67 10.16
C LEU A 111 -2.64 -10.57 9.37
N GLN A 112 -3.64 -11.16 10.04
CA GLN A 112 -4.61 -12.04 9.39
C GLN A 112 -5.40 -11.28 8.32
N ASN A 113 -5.94 -10.11 8.65
CA ASN A 113 -6.73 -9.30 7.73
C ASN A 113 -5.94 -8.89 6.48
N GLU A 114 -4.69 -8.43 6.67
CA GLU A 114 -3.83 -8.03 5.55
C GLU A 114 -3.41 -9.25 4.69
N ALA A 115 -3.09 -10.38 5.33
CA ALA A 115 -2.76 -11.61 4.61
C ALA A 115 -3.94 -12.08 3.76
N GLU A 116 -5.16 -12.06 4.31
CA GLU A 116 -6.36 -12.38 3.55
C GLU A 116 -6.58 -11.38 2.39
N ALA A 117 -6.35 -10.08 2.62
CA ALA A 117 -6.46 -9.05 1.58
C ALA A 117 -5.53 -9.33 0.40
N ILE A 118 -4.27 -9.69 0.71
CA ILE A 118 -3.28 -10.10 -0.28
C ILE A 118 -3.72 -11.37 -1.00
N THR A 119 -4.22 -12.39 -0.29
CA THR A 119 -4.72 -13.63 -0.91
C THR A 119 -5.89 -13.37 -1.85
N ARG A 120 -6.88 -12.54 -1.45
CA ARG A 120 -8.00 -12.15 -2.33
C ARG A 120 -7.50 -11.47 -3.59
N TYR A 121 -6.59 -10.51 -3.44
CA TYR A 121 -6.01 -9.80 -4.57
C TYR A 121 -5.31 -10.77 -5.54
N GLN A 122 -4.48 -11.67 -5.01
CA GLN A 122 -3.80 -12.70 -5.83
C GLN A 122 -4.80 -13.60 -6.57
N PHE A 123 -5.87 -14.02 -5.91
CA PHE A 123 -6.89 -14.88 -6.53
C PHE A 123 -7.63 -14.15 -7.64
N GLN A 124 -7.99 -12.89 -7.45
CA GLN A 124 -8.60 -12.05 -8.48
C GLN A 124 -7.68 -11.93 -9.71
N GLN A 125 -6.38 -11.71 -9.51
CA GLN A 125 -5.39 -11.65 -10.60
C GLN A 125 -5.30 -12.97 -11.41
N TYR A 126 -5.56 -14.11 -10.77
CA TYR A 126 -5.62 -15.42 -11.42
C TYR A 126 -7.03 -15.81 -11.92
N GLY A 127 -8.02 -14.93 -11.78
CA GLY A 127 -9.41 -15.19 -12.21
C GLY A 127 -10.24 -16.05 -11.25
N TYR A 128 -9.76 -16.28 -10.03
CA TYR A 128 -10.47 -17.04 -8.99
C TYR A 128 -11.36 -16.13 -8.13
N TYR A 129 -12.49 -15.71 -8.69
CA TYR A 129 -13.42 -14.77 -8.02
C TYR A 129 -14.34 -15.40 -6.96
N TYR A 130 -14.43 -16.73 -6.90
CA TYR A 130 -15.44 -17.45 -6.09
C TYR A 130 -14.86 -18.19 -4.88
N ALA A 131 -13.65 -17.83 -4.44
CA ALA A 131 -13.08 -18.42 -3.24
C ALA A 131 -13.91 -18.04 -2.01
N THR A 132 -14.19 -19.01 -1.15
CA THR A 132 -14.90 -18.76 0.10
C THR A 132 -13.98 -18.07 1.11
N ASP A 133 -14.56 -17.36 2.08
CA ASP A 133 -13.79 -16.73 3.16
C ASP A 133 -12.97 -17.77 3.95
N GLU A 134 -13.49 -18.99 4.10
CA GLU A 134 -12.77 -20.08 4.75
C GLU A 134 -11.52 -20.49 3.96
N GLN A 135 -11.62 -20.57 2.63
CA GLN A 135 -10.46 -20.84 1.75
C GLN A 135 -9.44 -19.72 1.86
N ILE A 136 -9.87 -18.46 1.74
CA ILE A 136 -9.00 -17.28 1.86
C ILE A 136 -8.29 -17.27 3.22
N SER A 137 -9.01 -17.49 4.31
CA SER A 137 -8.46 -17.52 5.67
C SER A 137 -7.45 -18.65 5.86
N GLY A 138 -7.72 -19.83 5.26
CA GLY A 138 -6.78 -20.96 5.26
C GLY A 138 -5.45 -20.62 4.56
N PHE A 139 -5.50 -20.03 3.36
CA PHE A 139 -4.31 -19.59 2.63
C PHE A 139 -3.56 -18.45 3.33
N ALA A 140 -4.29 -17.50 3.94
CA ALA A 140 -3.69 -16.43 4.74
C ALA A 140 -2.89 -17.00 5.92
N LYS A 141 -3.45 -17.96 6.66
CA LYS A 141 -2.75 -18.65 7.76
C LYS A 141 -1.51 -19.41 7.27
N GLN A 142 -1.61 -20.09 6.13
CA GLN A 142 -0.46 -20.74 5.53
C GLN A 142 0.65 -19.74 5.16
N THR A 143 0.27 -18.60 4.58
CA THR A 143 1.20 -17.50 4.27
C THR A 143 1.89 -16.99 5.53
N LEU A 144 1.12 -16.73 6.59
CA LEU A 144 1.64 -16.24 7.87
C LEU A 144 2.49 -17.28 8.64
N SER A 145 2.35 -18.57 8.33
CA SER A 145 3.24 -19.60 8.88
C SER A 145 4.67 -19.51 8.34
N ASN A 146 4.87 -18.86 7.19
CA ASN A 146 6.19 -18.52 6.69
C ASN A 146 6.66 -17.22 7.38
N GLN A 147 7.74 -17.32 8.17
CA GLN A 147 8.27 -16.20 8.93
C GLN A 147 8.72 -15.01 8.07
N GLU A 148 9.21 -15.26 6.87
CA GLU A 148 9.64 -14.20 5.94
C GLU A 148 8.43 -13.42 5.43
N GLU A 149 7.38 -14.14 5.00
CA GLU A 149 6.13 -13.54 4.57
C GLU A 149 5.42 -12.80 5.71
N ALA A 150 5.37 -13.39 6.90
CA ALA A 150 4.80 -12.73 8.08
C ALA A 150 5.53 -11.41 8.41
N LYS A 151 6.86 -11.39 8.33
CA LYS A 151 7.66 -10.16 8.51
C LYS A 151 7.38 -9.12 7.43
N ARG A 152 7.26 -9.55 6.17
CA ARG A 152 6.94 -8.68 5.04
C ARG A 152 5.56 -8.03 5.19
N ILE A 153 4.56 -8.82 5.59
CA ILE A 153 3.20 -8.34 5.84
C ILE A 153 3.19 -7.39 7.04
N ALA A 154 3.86 -7.75 8.14
CA ALA A 154 4.00 -6.88 9.32
C ALA A 154 4.63 -5.53 8.94
N ALA A 155 5.69 -5.53 8.14
CA ALA A 155 6.35 -4.31 7.67
C ALA A 155 5.39 -3.44 6.85
N LYS A 156 4.60 -4.03 5.94
CA LYS A 156 3.60 -3.32 5.15
C LYS A 156 2.51 -2.66 6.02
N ILE A 157 1.99 -3.40 7.01
CA ILE A 157 1.00 -2.85 7.95
C ILE A 157 1.60 -1.69 8.72
N LEU A 158 2.82 -1.86 9.23
CA LEU A 158 3.50 -0.82 10.00
C LEU A 158 3.84 0.41 9.16
N ASP A 159 4.23 0.24 7.90
CA ASP A 159 4.42 1.32 6.93
C ASP A 159 3.14 2.16 6.80
N ASN A 160 2.01 1.50 6.58
CA ASN A 160 0.72 2.18 6.42
C ASN A 160 0.32 2.93 7.71
N LYS A 161 0.45 2.28 8.88
CA LYS A 161 0.14 2.90 10.17
C LYS A 161 0.99 4.15 10.43
N VAL A 162 2.30 4.07 10.15
CA VAL A 162 3.20 5.21 10.30
C VAL A 162 2.84 6.33 9.33
N LEU A 163 2.58 6.03 8.05
CA LEU A 163 2.24 7.05 7.06
C LEU A 163 0.90 7.72 7.36
N LEU A 164 -0.11 6.97 7.80
CA LEU A 164 -1.39 7.53 8.23
C LEU A 164 -1.22 8.43 9.46
N HIS A 165 -0.45 8.00 10.46
CA HIS A 165 -0.15 8.84 11.61
C HIS A 165 0.61 10.12 11.22
N MET A 166 1.59 10.01 10.33
CA MET A 166 2.32 11.18 9.81
C MET A 166 1.37 12.11 9.06
N LYS A 167 0.43 11.58 8.25
CA LYS A 167 -0.56 12.36 7.52
C LYS A 167 -1.41 13.22 8.45
N ASP A 168 -1.76 12.71 9.62
CA ASP A 168 -2.58 13.43 10.61
C ASP A 168 -1.83 14.57 11.32
N VAL A 169 -0.49 14.55 11.32
CA VAL A 169 0.34 15.56 12.00
C VAL A 169 0.99 16.57 11.05
N VAL A 170 1.00 16.29 9.74
CA VAL A 170 1.50 17.24 8.73
C VAL A 170 0.42 18.20 8.26
N LYS A 171 0.82 19.40 7.86
CA LYS A 171 -0.07 20.33 7.17
C LYS A 171 -0.20 19.89 5.72
N VAL A 172 -1.42 19.56 5.31
CA VAL A 172 -1.76 19.23 3.92
C VAL A 172 -2.33 20.48 3.25
N ASP A 173 -1.76 20.87 2.12
CA ASP A 173 -2.28 21.95 1.28
C ASP A 173 -3.11 21.35 0.14
N GLU A 174 -4.37 21.74 0.04
CA GLU A 174 -5.27 21.27 -1.01
C GLU A 174 -4.95 21.99 -2.33
N LYS A 175 -4.86 21.21 -3.42
CA LYS A 175 -4.63 21.71 -4.77
C LYS A 175 -5.65 21.10 -5.72
N GLU A 176 -6.41 21.94 -6.40
CA GLU A 176 -7.30 21.52 -7.46
C GLU A 176 -6.49 21.27 -8.75
N ILE A 177 -6.64 20.08 -9.31
CA ILE A 177 -6.03 19.66 -10.57
C ILE A 177 -7.02 18.80 -11.36
N SER A 178 -6.81 18.72 -12.67
CA SER A 178 -7.58 17.83 -13.54
C SER A 178 -7.18 16.36 -13.34
N SER A 179 -8.05 15.42 -13.74
CA SER A 179 -7.73 13.99 -13.73
C SER A 179 -6.51 13.65 -14.60
N GLU A 180 -6.31 14.37 -15.71
CA GLU A 180 -5.13 14.18 -16.57
C GLU A 180 -3.85 14.58 -15.85
N GLU A 181 -3.85 15.73 -15.17
CA GLU A 181 -2.69 16.18 -14.38
C GLU A 181 -2.42 15.26 -13.21
N PHE A 182 -3.46 14.73 -12.55
CA PHE A 182 -3.31 13.77 -11.46
C PHE A 182 -2.64 12.47 -11.93
N ASN A 183 -3.06 11.93 -13.09
CA ASN A 183 -2.47 10.72 -13.65
C ASN A 183 -0.98 10.89 -13.96
N LYS A 184 -0.57 12.07 -14.44
CA LYS A 184 0.86 12.39 -14.69
C LYS A 184 1.72 12.41 -13.44
N LEU A 185 1.13 12.42 -12.23
CA LEU A 185 1.89 12.33 -10.99
C LEU A 185 2.39 10.91 -10.68
N PHE A 186 1.93 9.90 -11.42
CA PHE A 186 2.36 8.49 -11.30
C PHE A 186 3.31 8.04 -12.41
N GLU A 187 3.61 8.93 -13.37
CA GLU A 187 4.61 8.72 -14.44
C GLU A 187 6.01 9.14 -13.97
#